data_AF-S9QR18-F1
#
_entry.id   AF-S9QR18-F1
#
_cell.length_a   1.000
_cell.length_b   1.000
_cell.length_c   1.000
_cell.angle_alpha   90.00
_cell.angle_beta   90.00
_cell.angle_gamma   90.00
#
_symmetry.space_group_name_H-M   'P 1'
#
loop_
_entity.id
_entity.type
_entity.pdbx_description
1 polymer ?
#
loop_
_entity_poly.entity_id
_entity_poly.type
_entity_poly.pdbx_seq_one_letter_code
_entity_poly.pdbx_strand_id
1 'polypeptide(L)'
;MSFFLSAFRRGIQVAILASAGFPAVAQDLQSIPGLAQDTVTYGADLDGDGDPDEIEMRLEIIEVVEEVSPGEVLAFWVFSPAGAGMTPVARLPSPTIRVEQGDHVRIVLENTHYFPHTIHFHGTVHPNAMDGVPEITQPPVLPGESFVYEFVAQNPGTHFYHCHVQADVHVRMGLSGMFIIEPNRPDNTVQPLVIGAGEISDLSAAVSADYATEHSLVYSDVDSNLHRLPLQVADPRELEWRMHRDYDSTAARPDVFLLNGRAFPFTLLDTPINVTEDGNALFRVLNAGERMINLHTHGHHPVLKARDGMAVASDPEISRDTYSVGAAQRLDLELRTTADPIYSSGPGVWLMHDHTERTVSNRGINPGGDITTIVYDGYRDEATGLPDVPGSLSKFFDPAYYRGDVPVFPPRYSVPLPKPILMDGLTASTGACSMPGVRGAMKSNKFRISWPRTVSSPKAARARRTPPGVS
;
A
#
# COMPACT_ATOMS: atom_id res chain seq x y z
N MET A 1 34.93 -31.28 43.80
CA MET A 1 33.46 -31.23 43.72
C MET A 1 33.15 -30.62 42.36
N SER A 2 33.04 -31.40 41.29
CA SER A 2 31.97 -32.37 40.98
C SER A 2 30.70 -31.70 40.48
N PHE A 3 30.41 -31.95 39.19
CA PHE A 3 29.08 -32.11 38.58
C PHE A 3 28.00 -31.06 38.92
N PHE A 4 27.55 -30.30 37.91
CA PHE A 4 26.28 -30.55 37.19
C PHE A 4 26.13 -29.62 35.97
N LEU A 5 25.21 -29.98 35.07
CA LEU A 5 24.77 -29.32 33.82
C LEU A 5 25.53 -29.64 32.51
N SER A 6 25.28 -30.85 32.01
CA SER A 6 25.12 -31.10 30.58
C SER A 6 23.63 -31.13 30.23
N ALA A 7 23.14 -30.22 29.39
CA ALA A 7 21.83 -30.34 28.74
C ALA A 7 21.77 -29.43 27.49
N PHE A 8 21.49 -30.04 26.34
CA PHE A 8 20.96 -29.40 25.12
C PHE A 8 21.69 -28.16 24.56
N ARG A 9 22.87 -28.39 23.95
CA ARG A 9 23.13 -27.85 22.61
C ARG A 9 22.78 -28.94 21.59
N ARG A 10 21.54 -28.95 21.08
CA ARG A 10 21.27 -29.53 19.76
C ARG A 10 21.56 -28.44 18.74
N GLY A 11 22.81 -28.37 18.30
CA GLY A 11 23.12 -27.64 17.08
C GLY A 11 22.53 -28.41 15.92
N ILE A 12 21.44 -27.91 15.34
CA ILE A 12 21.12 -28.24 13.95
C ILE A 12 22.27 -27.63 13.14
N GLN A 13 23.07 -28.47 12.49
CA GLN A 13 23.94 -27.98 11.43
C GLN A 13 23.01 -27.66 10.26
N VAL A 14 22.61 -26.39 10.14
CA VAL A 14 22.05 -25.89 8.89
C VAL A 14 23.16 -26.09 7.86
N ALA A 15 22.99 -27.09 7.00
CA ALA A 15 23.85 -27.23 5.85
C ALA A 15 23.51 -26.05 4.94
N ILE A 16 24.50 -25.20 4.65
CA ILE A 16 24.35 -24.16 3.64
C ILE A 16 24.27 -24.87 2.30
N LEU A 17 23.07 -25.32 1.93
CA LEU A 17 22.74 -25.73 0.58
C LEU A 17 22.61 -24.43 -0.22
N ALA A 18 23.60 -24.17 -1.06
CA ALA A 18 23.42 -23.22 -2.14
C ALA A 18 22.24 -23.68 -3.02
N SER A 19 21.60 -22.73 -3.70
CA SER A 19 20.50 -22.97 -4.67
C SER A 19 20.80 -24.08 -5.68
N ALA A 20 22.08 -24.39 -5.93
CA ALA A 20 22.56 -25.55 -6.69
C ALA A 20 22.01 -26.93 -6.25
N GLY A 21 21.30 -27.05 -5.12
CA GLY A 21 20.56 -28.25 -4.73
C GLY A 21 19.12 -28.35 -5.27
N PHE A 22 18.48 -27.23 -5.59
CA PHE A 22 17.04 -27.14 -5.91
C PHE A 22 16.82 -26.39 -7.22
N PRO A 23 16.36 -27.05 -8.30
CA PRO A 23 16.21 -26.43 -9.62
C PRO A 23 15.07 -25.39 -9.69
N ALA A 24 14.16 -25.37 -8.71
CA ALA A 24 13.00 -24.49 -8.65
C ALA A 24 13.27 -23.11 -8.02
N VAL A 25 14.47 -22.86 -7.47
CA VAL A 25 14.83 -21.54 -6.91
C VAL A 25 15.16 -20.57 -8.05
N ALA A 26 14.24 -19.64 -8.36
CA ALA A 26 14.37 -18.78 -9.54
C ALA A 26 15.40 -17.66 -9.40
N GLN A 27 15.34 -16.90 -8.31
CA GLN A 27 16.31 -15.82 -8.10
C GLN A 27 17.54 -16.32 -7.37
N ASP A 28 18.68 -16.21 -8.07
CA ASP A 28 19.95 -16.06 -7.39
C ASP A 28 19.99 -14.69 -6.70
N LEU A 29 19.38 -14.60 -5.52
CA LEU A 29 19.45 -13.43 -4.65
C LEU A 29 20.90 -13.05 -4.32
N GLN A 30 21.85 -13.99 -4.40
CA GLN A 30 23.29 -13.74 -4.21
C GLN A 30 23.90 -12.89 -5.34
N SER A 31 23.19 -12.74 -6.48
CA SER A 31 23.57 -11.82 -7.56
C SER A 31 23.28 -10.34 -7.24
N ILE A 32 22.44 -10.05 -6.23
CA ILE A 32 22.09 -8.69 -5.84
C ILE A 32 23.27 -8.05 -5.08
N PRO A 33 23.88 -6.96 -5.59
CA PRO A 33 25.02 -6.34 -4.94
C PRO A 33 24.68 -5.80 -3.56
N GLY A 34 25.45 -6.24 -2.56
CA GLY A 34 25.28 -5.80 -1.17
C GLY A 34 24.47 -6.74 -0.28
N LEU A 35 23.86 -7.81 -0.81
CA LEU A 35 23.19 -8.82 0.00
C LEU A 35 24.22 -9.69 0.78
N ALA A 36 23.91 -10.12 2.01
CA ALA A 36 24.72 -11.15 2.68
C ALA A 36 24.47 -12.54 2.04
N GLN A 37 25.48 -13.42 2.10
CA GLN A 37 25.39 -14.74 1.45
C GLN A 37 24.40 -15.69 2.13
N ASP A 38 24.10 -15.43 3.40
CA ASP A 38 23.20 -16.18 4.27
C ASP A 38 21.89 -15.43 4.57
N THR A 39 21.56 -14.39 3.79
CA THR A 39 20.31 -13.64 3.93
C THR A 39 19.07 -14.49 3.66
N VAL A 40 19.19 -15.49 2.79
CA VAL A 40 18.21 -16.56 2.61
C VAL A 40 18.96 -17.88 2.58
N THR A 41 18.51 -18.87 3.35
CA THR A 41 19.04 -20.24 3.31
C THR A 41 17.91 -21.25 3.23
N TYR A 42 18.18 -22.34 2.50
CA TYR A 42 17.22 -23.40 2.21
C TYR A 42 17.66 -24.70 2.92
N GLY A 43 16.72 -25.37 3.56
CA GLY A 43 16.91 -26.63 4.28
C GLY A 43 16.44 -27.83 3.48
N ALA A 44 15.61 -28.67 4.09
CA ALA A 44 15.02 -29.83 3.45
C ALA A 44 13.75 -29.51 2.63
N ASP A 45 13.61 -30.23 1.52
CA ASP A 45 12.34 -30.66 0.93
C ASP A 45 11.76 -31.77 1.85
N LEU A 46 10.58 -31.54 2.41
CA LEU A 46 9.92 -32.37 3.43
C LEU A 46 8.79 -33.22 2.87
N ASP A 47 8.11 -32.80 1.79
CA ASP A 47 6.99 -33.53 1.18
C ASP A 47 7.35 -34.29 -0.12
N GLY A 48 8.47 -33.94 -0.76
CA GLY A 48 9.08 -34.62 -1.90
C GLY A 48 8.67 -34.09 -3.27
N ASP A 49 8.18 -32.85 -3.38
CA ASP A 49 7.55 -32.31 -4.59
C ASP A 49 8.44 -31.50 -5.53
N GLY A 50 9.63 -31.07 -5.08
CA GLY A 50 10.69 -30.48 -5.93
C GLY A 50 11.38 -29.25 -5.35
N ASP A 51 10.81 -28.62 -4.34
CA ASP A 51 11.29 -27.37 -3.74
C ASP A 51 11.47 -27.43 -2.19
N PRO A 52 12.23 -26.51 -1.58
CA PRO A 52 12.58 -26.61 -0.15
C PRO A 52 11.54 -26.00 0.79
N ASP A 53 10.83 -26.84 1.55
CA ASP A 53 9.92 -26.43 2.64
C ASP A 53 10.60 -25.67 3.80
N GLU A 54 11.87 -25.95 4.10
CA GLU A 54 12.58 -25.28 5.20
C GLU A 54 13.27 -24.00 4.69
N ILE A 55 12.71 -22.82 5.01
CA ILE A 55 13.22 -21.52 4.55
C ILE A 55 13.58 -20.62 5.73
N GLU A 56 14.87 -20.28 5.88
CA GLU A 56 15.33 -19.22 6.80
C GLU A 56 15.67 -17.93 6.06
N MET A 57 15.14 -16.80 6.54
CA MET A 57 15.36 -15.45 6.01
C MET A 57 15.87 -14.51 7.10
N ARG A 58 16.85 -13.66 6.77
CA ARG A 58 17.37 -12.61 7.67
C ARG A 58 16.93 -11.24 7.18
N LEU A 59 16.20 -10.51 8.01
CA LEU A 59 15.73 -9.15 7.76
C LEU A 59 16.34 -8.18 8.76
N GLU A 60 16.68 -6.99 8.29
CA GLU A 60 17.15 -5.86 9.08
C GLU A 60 16.23 -4.64 8.88
N ILE A 61 16.43 -3.54 9.63
CA ILE A 61 15.60 -2.34 9.51
C ILE A 61 16.47 -1.13 9.18
N ILE A 62 16.18 -0.51 8.05
CA ILE A 62 16.99 0.55 7.46
C ILE A 62 16.16 1.81 7.27
N GLU A 63 16.77 2.96 7.60
CA GLU A 63 16.26 4.25 7.16
C GLU A 63 16.72 4.51 5.72
N VAL A 64 15.77 4.75 4.82
CA VAL A 64 16.01 5.15 3.43
C VAL A 64 15.54 6.58 3.21
N VAL A 65 16.25 7.32 2.36
CA VAL A 65 15.89 8.69 1.97
C VAL A 65 15.66 8.69 0.47
N GLU A 66 14.40 8.81 0.08
CA GLU A 66 13.93 8.56 -1.28
C GLU A 66 13.33 9.83 -1.89
N GLU A 67 13.63 10.09 -3.17
CA GLU A 67 12.86 11.05 -3.97
C GLU A 67 11.63 10.31 -4.54
N VAL A 68 10.46 10.54 -3.94
CA VAL A 68 9.24 9.77 -4.27
C VAL A 68 8.39 10.40 -5.37
N SER A 69 8.60 11.70 -5.63
CA SER A 69 8.13 12.43 -6.82
C SER A 69 9.08 13.61 -7.09
N PRO A 70 9.06 14.22 -8.30
CA PRO A 70 10.04 15.25 -8.68
C PRO A 70 10.13 16.43 -7.68
N GLY A 71 11.26 16.51 -6.99
CA GLY A 71 11.58 17.49 -5.96
C GLY A 71 10.95 17.24 -4.59
N GLU A 72 10.45 16.02 -4.29
CA GLU A 72 9.94 15.60 -2.98
C GLU A 72 10.78 14.46 -2.41
N VAL A 73 11.67 14.81 -1.48
CA VAL A 73 12.61 13.88 -0.82
C VAL A 73 12.19 13.69 0.63
N LEU A 74 11.98 12.44 1.04
CA LEU A 74 11.43 12.06 2.34
C LEU A 74 12.18 10.87 2.94
N ALA A 75 12.21 10.78 4.28
CA ALA A 75 12.74 9.61 4.98
C ALA A 75 11.65 8.55 5.21
N PHE A 76 12.03 7.28 5.12
CA PHE A 76 11.20 6.13 5.42
C PHE A 76 12.01 5.12 6.22
N TRP A 77 11.34 4.27 6.99
CA TRP A 77 11.93 3.09 7.60
C TRP A 77 11.33 1.86 6.92
N VAL A 78 12.19 0.98 6.43
CA VAL A 78 11.78 -0.23 5.71
C VAL A 78 12.42 -1.44 6.35
N PHE A 79 11.73 -2.58 6.33
CA PHE A 79 12.43 -3.85 6.46
C PHE A 79 13.26 -4.04 5.20
N SER A 80 14.47 -4.55 5.35
CA SER A 80 15.41 -4.85 4.27
C SER A 80 15.91 -6.27 4.45
N PRO A 81 16.23 -7.02 3.39
CA PRO A 81 17.06 -8.20 3.54
C PRO A 81 18.41 -7.80 4.16
N ALA A 82 18.98 -8.66 5.01
CA ALA A 82 20.25 -8.39 5.67
C ALA A 82 21.39 -8.13 4.65
N GLY A 83 22.10 -7.02 4.80
CA GLY A 83 23.21 -6.62 3.94
C GLY A 83 24.58 -7.21 4.33
N ALA A 84 25.47 -7.28 3.35
CA ALA A 84 26.88 -7.63 3.52
C ALA A 84 27.68 -6.45 4.12
N GLY A 85 27.59 -6.27 5.44
CA GLY A 85 28.36 -5.26 6.16
C GLY A 85 27.65 -3.92 6.25
N MET A 86 28.08 -2.92 5.47
CA MET A 86 27.52 -1.55 5.51
C MET A 86 26.81 -1.13 4.20
N THR A 87 26.43 -2.10 3.36
CA THR A 87 25.71 -1.87 2.10
C THR A 87 24.32 -2.52 2.16
N PRO A 88 23.32 -1.84 2.76
CA PRO A 88 21.96 -2.39 2.83
C PRO A 88 21.31 -2.45 1.45
N VAL A 89 20.45 -3.46 1.24
CA VAL A 89 19.66 -3.65 0.01
C VAL A 89 18.23 -3.13 0.24
N ALA A 90 18.14 -1.93 0.80
CA ALA A 90 16.88 -1.34 1.24
C ALA A 90 16.18 -0.62 0.09
N ARG A 91 14.88 -0.87 -0.07
CA ARG A 91 13.98 -0.21 -1.03
C ARG A 91 12.63 0.05 -0.36
N LEU A 92 11.88 1.03 -0.85
CA LEU A 92 10.48 1.27 -0.48
C LEU A 92 9.57 0.67 -1.58
N PRO A 93 8.52 -0.11 -1.25
CA PRO A 93 8.16 -0.63 0.08
C PRO A 93 9.14 -1.71 0.57
N SER A 94 9.00 -2.12 1.83
CA SER A 94 9.70 -3.30 2.37
C SER A 94 9.44 -4.54 1.48
N PRO A 95 10.39 -5.49 1.37
CA PRO A 95 10.31 -6.57 0.39
C PRO A 95 9.07 -7.43 0.57
N THR A 96 8.52 -7.94 -0.54
CA THR A 96 7.50 -8.98 -0.46
C THR A 96 8.17 -10.28 -0.01
N ILE A 97 7.70 -10.85 1.09
CA ILE A 97 8.08 -12.20 1.53
C ILE A 97 7.16 -13.19 0.81
N ARG A 98 7.71 -14.28 0.27
CA ARG A 98 6.94 -15.36 -0.38
C ARG A 98 7.35 -16.71 0.18
N VAL A 99 6.38 -17.58 0.43
CA VAL A 99 6.55 -18.93 0.98
C VAL A 99 5.44 -19.84 0.43
N GLU A 100 5.64 -21.15 0.48
CA GLU A 100 4.68 -22.19 0.11
C GLU A 100 3.69 -22.46 1.27
N GLN A 101 2.55 -23.08 0.97
CA GLN A 101 1.71 -23.71 1.98
C GLN A 101 2.29 -25.05 2.44
N GLY A 102 2.96 -25.06 3.58
CA GLY A 102 3.69 -26.22 4.09
C GLY A 102 4.99 -25.80 4.75
N ASP A 103 5.57 -24.70 4.23
CA ASP A 103 6.87 -24.21 4.63
C ASP A 103 7.05 -24.05 6.14
N HIS A 104 8.17 -24.58 6.61
CA HIS A 104 8.75 -24.29 7.91
C HIS A 104 9.52 -22.96 7.82
N VAL A 105 8.80 -21.85 7.95
CA VAL A 105 9.30 -20.50 7.80
C VAL A 105 10.01 -20.02 9.06
N ARG A 106 11.24 -19.51 8.90
CA ARG A 106 12.06 -18.96 9.98
C ARG A 106 12.60 -17.58 9.60
N ILE A 107 12.10 -16.52 10.25
CA ILE A 107 12.47 -15.13 9.93
C ILE A 107 13.22 -14.53 11.12
N VAL A 108 14.51 -14.25 10.91
CA VAL A 108 15.36 -13.55 11.87
C VAL A 108 15.24 -12.05 11.63
N LEU A 109 14.68 -11.31 12.59
CA LEU A 109 14.76 -9.86 12.63
C LEU A 109 16.05 -9.46 13.37
N GLU A 110 16.92 -8.71 12.71
CA GLU A 110 18.11 -8.08 13.27
C GLU A 110 17.89 -6.57 13.33
N ASN A 111 17.74 -6.02 14.54
CA ASN A 111 17.40 -4.61 14.67
C ASN A 111 18.65 -3.72 14.55
N THR A 112 19.01 -3.39 13.30
CA THR A 112 20.08 -2.44 12.96
C THR A 112 19.64 -0.97 13.07
N HIS A 113 18.36 -0.71 13.33
CA HIS A 113 17.81 0.63 13.53
C HIS A 113 18.00 1.13 14.96
N TYR A 114 17.82 2.44 15.16
CA TYR A 114 18.02 3.10 16.45
C TYR A 114 16.78 3.11 17.37
N PHE A 115 15.64 2.56 16.91
CA PHE A 115 14.42 2.37 17.71
C PHE A 115 14.07 0.89 17.90
N PRO A 116 13.30 0.54 18.96
CA PRO A 116 12.77 -0.81 19.15
C PRO A 116 11.73 -1.17 18.08
N HIS A 117 11.72 -2.42 17.62
CA HIS A 117 10.80 -2.90 16.57
C HIS A 117 10.32 -4.33 16.83
N THR A 118 9.34 -4.78 16.04
CA THR A 118 8.86 -6.18 15.94
C THR A 118 8.36 -6.45 14.51
N ILE A 119 8.01 -7.70 14.18
CA ILE A 119 7.24 -8.05 12.98
C ILE A 119 5.96 -8.78 13.40
N HIS A 120 4.79 -8.26 13.01
CA HIS A 120 3.51 -8.97 13.07
C HIS A 120 3.12 -9.44 11.66
N PHE A 121 2.74 -10.72 11.50
CA PHE A 121 2.39 -11.34 10.21
C PHE A 121 0.88 -11.35 9.99
N HIS A 122 0.34 -10.18 9.70
CA HIS A 122 -1.09 -9.90 9.59
C HIS A 122 -1.82 -10.81 8.60
N GLY A 123 -2.72 -11.64 9.13
CA GLY A 123 -3.59 -12.54 8.35
C GLY A 123 -3.10 -13.98 8.26
N THR A 124 -1.87 -14.27 8.70
CA THR A 124 -1.30 -15.62 8.74
C THR A 124 -1.73 -16.39 10.00
N VAL A 125 -1.52 -17.71 10.01
CA VAL A 125 -1.77 -18.58 11.18
C VAL A 125 -0.44 -19.05 11.79
N HIS A 126 -0.06 -18.47 12.92
CA HIS A 126 1.17 -18.80 13.64
C HIS A 126 0.96 -18.92 15.17
N PRO A 127 1.88 -19.56 15.91
CA PRO A 127 1.83 -19.59 17.37
C PRO A 127 1.77 -18.19 17.99
N ASN A 128 1.07 -18.04 19.11
CA ASN A 128 0.91 -16.73 19.75
C ASN A 128 2.24 -16.05 20.10
N ALA A 129 3.28 -16.80 20.46
CA ALA A 129 4.62 -16.26 20.76
C ALA A 129 5.37 -15.69 19.52
N MET A 130 4.82 -15.84 18.31
CA MET A 130 5.38 -15.35 17.04
C MET A 130 4.53 -14.22 16.43
N ASP A 131 3.56 -13.71 17.18
CA ASP A 131 2.58 -12.72 16.73
C ASP A 131 3.11 -11.28 16.67
N GLY A 132 4.31 -11.00 17.18
CA GLY A 132 4.94 -9.70 16.98
C GLY A 132 4.42 -8.53 17.82
N VAL A 133 3.48 -8.76 18.74
CA VAL A 133 2.84 -7.69 19.52
C VAL A 133 3.65 -7.43 20.79
N PRO A 134 4.31 -6.26 20.92
CA PRO A 134 5.11 -5.92 22.09
C PRO A 134 4.24 -5.87 23.35
N GLU A 135 4.83 -6.18 24.51
CA GLU A 135 4.19 -6.29 25.83
C GLU A 135 3.09 -7.36 25.98
N ILE A 136 2.53 -7.90 24.89
CA ILE A 136 1.45 -8.90 24.90
C ILE A 136 1.97 -10.30 24.57
N THR A 137 2.68 -10.46 23.45
CA THR A 137 3.13 -11.77 22.96
C THR A 137 4.64 -11.94 22.98
N GLN A 138 5.39 -10.83 22.88
CA GLN A 138 6.84 -10.80 23.08
C GLN A 138 7.30 -9.45 23.64
N PRO A 139 8.54 -9.32 24.15
CA PRO A 139 9.22 -8.03 24.26
C PRO A 139 9.52 -7.44 22.86
N PRO A 140 9.62 -6.11 22.74
CA PRO A 140 10.17 -5.49 21.54
C PRO A 140 11.64 -5.87 21.34
N VAL A 141 12.09 -5.95 20.09
CA VAL A 141 13.49 -6.18 19.73
C VAL A 141 14.23 -4.86 19.84
N LEU A 142 15.18 -4.73 20.78
CA LEU A 142 15.89 -3.48 21.00
C LEU A 142 16.99 -3.24 19.95
N PRO A 143 17.47 -2.00 19.76
CA PRO A 143 18.60 -1.71 18.88
C PRO A 143 19.82 -2.58 19.17
N GLY A 144 20.32 -3.27 18.14
CA GLY A 144 21.44 -4.23 18.23
C GLY A 144 21.06 -5.62 18.75
N GLU A 145 19.78 -5.89 19.03
CA GLU A 145 19.27 -7.23 19.36
C GLU A 145 18.63 -7.92 18.14
N SER A 146 18.37 -9.21 18.28
CA SER A 146 17.70 -10.02 17.27
C SER A 146 16.56 -10.85 17.88
N PHE A 147 15.54 -11.13 17.10
CA PHE A 147 14.47 -12.07 17.44
C PHE A 147 14.20 -13.01 16.27
N VAL A 148 13.72 -14.22 16.53
CA VAL A 148 13.38 -15.17 15.48
C VAL A 148 11.93 -15.58 15.56
N TYR A 149 11.23 -15.34 14.46
CA TYR A 149 9.88 -15.79 14.19
C TYR A 149 9.96 -17.15 13.50
N GLU A 150 9.23 -18.15 14.02
CA GLU A 150 9.29 -19.52 13.50
C GLU A 150 7.89 -20.15 13.52
N PHE A 151 7.35 -20.46 12.34
CA PHE A 151 6.00 -21.02 12.19
C PHE A 151 5.86 -21.78 10.86
N VAL A 152 4.78 -22.57 10.75
CA VAL A 152 4.43 -23.24 9.49
C VAL A 152 3.47 -22.37 8.70
N ALA A 153 3.75 -22.07 7.44
CA ALA A 153 2.86 -21.30 6.58
C ALA A 153 1.66 -22.15 6.14
N GLN A 154 0.47 -21.87 6.68
CA GLN A 154 -0.69 -22.80 6.58
C GLN A 154 -1.83 -22.33 5.69
N ASN A 155 -1.99 -21.02 5.48
CA ASN A 155 -3.18 -20.44 4.83
C ASN A 155 -2.81 -19.63 3.56
N PRO A 156 -2.89 -20.25 2.35
CA PRO A 156 -2.60 -19.58 1.09
C PRO A 156 -3.32 -18.24 0.92
N GLY A 157 -2.68 -17.33 0.20
CA GLY A 157 -3.23 -16.04 -0.21
C GLY A 157 -2.33 -14.86 0.13
N THR A 158 -2.81 -13.67 -0.24
CA THR A 158 -2.11 -12.39 -0.03
C THR A 158 -2.35 -11.82 1.38
N HIS A 159 -1.31 -11.92 2.21
CA HIS A 159 -1.20 -11.33 3.54
C HIS A 159 -0.22 -10.16 3.52
N PHE A 160 0.09 -9.60 4.70
CA PHE A 160 1.16 -8.63 4.82
C PHE A 160 1.81 -8.72 6.20
N TYR A 161 2.98 -8.13 6.35
CA TYR A 161 3.67 -8.02 7.63
C TYR A 161 3.98 -6.55 7.93
N HIS A 162 4.00 -6.18 9.21
CA HIS A 162 4.29 -4.81 9.62
C HIS A 162 4.86 -4.73 11.04
N CYS A 163 5.49 -3.59 11.38
CA CYS A 163 5.93 -3.34 12.75
C CYS A 163 4.73 -3.10 13.68
N HIS A 164 4.81 -3.58 14.93
CA HIS A 164 3.75 -3.42 15.93
C HIS A 164 4.20 -2.59 17.16
N VAL A 165 5.47 -2.15 17.21
CA VAL A 165 5.92 -1.10 18.14
C VAL A 165 5.42 0.24 17.61
N GLN A 166 4.72 1.03 18.45
CA GLN A 166 4.17 2.36 18.12
C GLN A 166 3.58 2.42 16.69
N ALA A 167 2.68 1.49 16.39
CA ALA A 167 2.24 1.21 15.01
C ALA A 167 1.61 2.42 14.30
N ASP A 168 1.05 3.37 15.03
CA ASP A 168 0.50 4.62 14.48
C ASP A 168 1.57 5.57 13.91
N VAL A 169 2.85 5.35 14.23
CA VAL A 169 4.02 6.02 13.64
C VAL A 169 4.83 5.06 12.78
N HIS A 170 5.22 3.90 13.31
CA HIS A 170 6.18 2.99 12.65
C HIS A 170 5.65 2.43 11.32
N VAL A 171 4.35 2.08 11.25
CA VAL A 171 3.75 1.61 9.98
C VAL A 171 3.67 2.75 8.96
N ARG A 172 3.30 3.97 9.39
CA ARG A 172 3.29 5.17 8.52
C ARG A 172 4.67 5.47 7.94
N MET A 173 5.72 5.33 8.74
CA MET A 173 7.11 5.51 8.29
C MET A 173 7.56 4.51 7.22
N GLY A 174 6.80 3.44 6.95
CA GLY A 174 7.05 2.50 5.86
C GLY A 174 7.31 1.06 6.30
N LEU A 175 7.25 0.75 7.61
CA LEU A 175 7.53 -0.59 8.15
C LEU A 175 6.36 -1.55 7.93
N SER A 176 6.11 -1.84 6.65
CA SER A 176 5.20 -2.86 6.15
C SER A 176 5.68 -3.39 4.80
N GLY A 177 5.40 -4.66 4.53
CA GLY A 177 5.65 -5.35 3.27
C GLY A 177 4.62 -6.45 3.05
N MET A 178 4.47 -6.94 1.82
CA MET A 178 3.51 -8.00 1.51
C MET A 178 4.05 -9.38 1.96
N PHE A 179 3.16 -10.29 2.36
CA PHE A 179 3.49 -11.66 2.73
C PHE A 179 2.60 -12.60 1.92
N ILE A 180 3.15 -13.30 0.95
CA ILE A 180 2.40 -14.21 0.09
C ILE A 180 2.65 -15.64 0.55
N ILE A 181 1.57 -16.37 0.86
CA ILE A 181 1.62 -17.84 0.99
C ILE A 181 1.04 -18.39 -0.32
N GLU A 182 1.84 -19.07 -1.13
CA GLU A 182 1.34 -19.71 -2.34
C GLU A 182 0.61 -21.02 -2.02
N PRO A 183 -0.39 -21.44 -2.82
CA PRO A 183 -0.95 -22.78 -2.71
C PRO A 183 0.12 -23.82 -3.09
N ASN A 184 0.26 -24.89 -2.29
CA ASN A 184 1.29 -25.90 -2.54
C ASN A 184 1.12 -26.58 -3.91
N ARG A 185 2.22 -26.68 -4.67
CA ARG A 185 2.29 -27.33 -5.99
C ARG A 185 3.70 -27.88 -6.26
N PRO A 186 3.82 -29.10 -6.80
CA PRO A 186 5.11 -29.64 -7.24
C PRO A 186 5.88 -28.72 -8.19
N ASP A 187 7.19 -28.67 -7.98
CA ASP A 187 8.14 -27.82 -8.70
C ASP A 187 7.76 -26.32 -8.64
N ASN A 188 7.29 -25.82 -7.48
CA ASN A 188 6.89 -24.42 -7.34
C ASN A 188 8.11 -23.49 -7.34
N THR A 189 8.03 -22.39 -8.10
CA THR A 189 9.12 -21.42 -8.20
C THR A 189 9.36 -20.68 -6.88
N VAL A 190 10.48 -20.97 -6.21
CA VAL A 190 10.80 -20.39 -4.90
C VAL A 190 11.55 -19.07 -5.05
N GLN A 191 10.95 -17.99 -4.53
CA GLN A 191 11.49 -16.62 -4.52
C GLN A 191 11.20 -15.92 -3.17
N PRO A 192 11.93 -16.23 -2.08
CA PRO A 192 11.45 -15.89 -0.74
C PRO A 192 11.41 -14.40 -0.40
N LEU A 193 12.19 -13.58 -1.10
CA LEU A 193 12.24 -12.13 -0.93
C LEU A 193 12.22 -11.44 -2.31
N VAL A 194 11.25 -10.57 -2.54
CA VAL A 194 11.16 -9.69 -3.73
C VAL A 194 11.44 -8.25 -3.31
N ILE A 195 12.44 -7.60 -3.90
CA ILE A 195 12.93 -6.29 -3.43
C ILE A 195 12.06 -5.14 -3.95
N GLY A 196 11.27 -4.55 -3.06
CA GLY A 196 10.24 -3.57 -3.39
C GLY A 196 8.92 -4.22 -3.75
N ALA A 197 8.18 -3.60 -4.68
CA ALA A 197 6.93 -4.11 -5.23
C ALA A 197 6.77 -3.66 -6.70
N GLY A 198 5.84 -4.29 -7.41
CA GLY A 198 5.64 -4.15 -8.85
C GLY A 198 5.43 -5.51 -9.50
N GLU A 199 5.85 -5.63 -10.74
CA GLU A 199 5.85 -6.88 -11.50
C GLU A 199 6.74 -7.94 -10.84
N ILE A 200 6.22 -9.16 -10.76
CA ILE A 200 6.94 -10.36 -10.36
C ILE A 200 7.55 -10.99 -11.61
N SER A 201 8.88 -11.14 -11.62
CA SER A 201 9.62 -11.79 -12.70
C SER A 201 9.40 -13.31 -12.77
N ASP A 202 9.31 -13.96 -11.61
CA ASP A 202 9.40 -15.40 -11.47
C ASP A 202 8.13 -15.95 -10.80
N LEU A 203 7.16 -16.32 -11.64
CA LEU A 203 5.87 -16.84 -11.18
C LEU A 203 6.01 -18.26 -10.63
N SER A 204 5.31 -18.56 -9.52
CA SER A 204 5.13 -19.93 -9.02
C SER A 204 4.38 -20.80 -10.03
N ALA A 205 4.51 -22.12 -9.95
CA ALA A 205 3.69 -23.06 -10.72
C ALA A 205 2.19 -22.91 -10.38
N ALA A 206 1.88 -22.50 -9.15
CA ALA A 206 0.52 -22.15 -8.72
C ALA A 206 -0.07 -20.92 -9.46
N VAL A 207 0.73 -19.88 -9.68
CA VAL A 207 0.28 -18.62 -10.34
C VAL A 207 0.34 -18.74 -11.87
N SER A 208 1.44 -19.28 -12.42
CA SER A 208 1.66 -19.41 -13.86
C SER A 208 0.70 -20.36 -14.58
N ALA A 209 -0.06 -21.17 -13.84
CA ALA A 209 -1.13 -22.00 -14.38
C ALA A 209 -2.32 -21.20 -14.96
N ASP A 210 -2.64 -20.04 -14.35
CA ASP A 210 -3.83 -19.22 -14.69
C ASP A 210 -3.47 -17.79 -15.15
N TYR A 211 -2.26 -17.30 -14.84
CA TYR A 211 -1.82 -15.92 -15.07
C TYR A 211 -0.49 -15.85 -15.83
N ALA A 212 -0.39 -14.91 -16.78
CA ALA A 212 0.83 -14.65 -17.54
C ALA A 212 1.74 -13.60 -16.88
N THR A 213 1.17 -12.72 -16.04
CA THR A 213 1.92 -11.75 -15.23
C THR A 213 1.30 -11.61 -13.84
N GLU A 214 2.09 -11.22 -12.86
CA GLU A 214 1.66 -10.97 -11.48
C GLU A 214 2.27 -9.65 -11.00
N HIS A 215 1.48 -8.84 -10.31
CA HIS A 215 1.86 -7.51 -9.85
C HIS A 215 1.46 -7.29 -8.40
N SER A 216 2.44 -7.02 -7.54
CA SER A 216 2.22 -6.52 -6.17
C SER A 216 1.94 -5.01 -6.22
N LEU A 217 0.78 -4.59 -5.70
CA LEU A 217 0.33 -3.19 -5.66
C LEU A 217 0.18 -2.71 -4.21
N VAL A 218 1.27 -2.19 -3.64
CA VAL A 218 1.35 -1.69 -2.27
C VAL A 218 1.09 -0.19 -2.24
N TYR A 219 -0.03 0.20 -1.65
CA TYR A 219 -0.44 1.59 -1.49
C TYR A 219 -0.06 2.13 -0.10
N SER A 220 0.45 3.37 -0.04
CA SER A 220 0.84 4.04 1.20
C SER A 220 0.39 5.51 1.24
N ASP A 221 0.05 5.97 2.44
CA ASP A 221 -0.32 7.35 2.75
C ASP A 221 0.81 8.03 3.55
N VAL A 222 1.30 9.16 3.07
CA VAL A 222 2.49 9.82 3.62
C VAL A 222 2.16 11.25 4.06
N ASP A 223 2.34 11.53 5.36
CA ASP A 223 2.33 12.88 5.91
C ASP A 223 3.76 13.44 5.87
N SER A 224 4.02 14.35 4.94
CA SER A 224 5.36 14.85 4.68
C SER A 224 5.98 15.64 5.85
N ASN A 225 5.23 15.94 6.92
CA ASN A 225 5.80 16.51 8.15
C ASN A 225 6.49 15.43 8.99
N LEU A 226 5.84 14.28 9.19
CA LEU A 226 6.38 13.14 9.94
C LEU A 226 7.67 12.62 9.26
N HIS A 227 7.61 12.39 7.95
CA HIS A 227 8.70 11.83 7.15
C HIS A 227 9.89 12.78 6.93
N ARG A 228 9.78 14.06 7.33
CA ARG A 228 10.92 14.99 7.34
C ARG A 228 11.58 15.12 8.71
N LEU A 229 11.02 14.54 9.78
CA LEU A 229 11.64 14.62 11.12
C LEU A 229 13.03 13.94 11.18
N PRO A 230 13.27 12.73 10.62
CA PRO A 230 14.61 12.14 10.63
C PRO A 230 15.64 12.99 9.88
N LEU A 231 15.22 13.65 8.79
CA LEU A 231 16.06 14.57 8.01
C LEU A 231 16.43 15.87 8.77
N GLN A 232 15.76 16.16 9.88
CA GLN A 232 15.92 17.40 10.66
C GLN A 232 16.52 17.18 12.06
N VAL A 233 16.45 15.96 12.60
CA VAL A 233 16.73 15.68 14.02
C VAL A 233 17.70 14.51 14.14
N ALA A 234 18.94 14.81 14.50
CA ALA A 234 20.03 13.83 14.54
C ALA A 234 20.17 13.05 15.88
N ASP A 235 19.53 13.49 16.97
CA ASP A 235 19.50 12.75 18.24
C ASP A 235 18.27 11.82 18.25
N PRO A 236 18.44 10.49 18.26
CA PRO A 236 17.32 9.55 18.27
C PRO A 236 16.33 9.79 19.43
N ARG A 237 16.77 10.34 20.56
CA ARG A 237 15.91 10.60 21.72
C ARG A 237 15.02 11.82 21.52
N GLU A 238 15.51 12.83 20.80
CA GLU A 238 14.69 13.97 20.40
C GLU A 238 13.74 13.57 19.26
N LEU A 239 14.21 12.72 18.34
CA LEU A 239 13.39 12.18 17.27
C LEU A 239 12.24 11.30 17.81
N GLU A 240 12.50 10.41 18.78
CA GLU A 240 11.49 9.60 19.47
C GLU A 240 10.41 10.51 20.06
N TRP A 241 10.82 11.51 20.83
CA TRP A 241 9.90 12.44 21.47
C TRP A 241 9.04 13.19 20.44
N ARG A 242 9.66 13.74 19.39
CA ARG A 242 8.93 14.49 18.36
C ARG A 242 7.93 13.61 17.60
N MET A 243 8.29 12.37 17.29
CA MET A 243 7.45 11.45 16.53
C MET A 243 6.32 10.82 17.36
N HIS A 244 6.54 10.57 18.66
CA HIS A 244 5.60 9.82 19.51
C HIS A 244 4.89 10.66 20.59
N ARG A 245 5.29 11.94 20.78
CA ARG A 245 4.71 12.86 21.77
C ARG A 245 4.22 14.17 21.17
N ASP A 246 5.01 14.77 20.28
CA ASP A 246 4.67 16.08 19.70
C ASP A 246 3.82 15.97 18.42
N TYR A 247 4.03 14.91 17.62
CA TYR A 247 3.22 14.60 16.44
C TYR A 247 1.86 14.00 16.85
N ASP A 248 0.78 14.72 16.58
CA ASP A 248 -0.59 14.27 16.79
C ASP A 248 -1.09 13.46 15.58
N SER A 249 -1.00 12.12 15.68
CA SER A 249 -1.48 11.21 14.63
C SER A 249 -2.99 11.29 14.38
N THR A 250 -3.78 11.90 15.28
CA THR A 250 -5.21 12.18 15.04
C THR A 250 -5.46 13.43 14.19
N ALA A 251 -4.45 14.30 14.07
CA ALA A 251 -4.45 15.50 13.25
C ALA A 251 -3.68 15.34 11.93
N ALA A 252 -3.12 14.15 11.68
CA ALA A 252 -2.35 13.78 10.48
C ALA A 252 -3.06 14.15 9.17
N ARG A 253 -2.28 14.59 8.18
CA ARG A 253 -2.77 14.98 6.86
C ARG A 253 -1.84 14.45 5.77
N PRO A 254 -2.06 13.20 5.31
CA PRO A 254 -1.38 12.69 4.13
C PRO A 254 -1.50 13.65 2.95
N ASP A 255 -0.34 14.06 2.42
CA ASP A 255 -0.18 15.02 1.33
C ASP A 255 0.69 14.48 0.18
N VAL A 256 1.25 13.28 0.37
CA VAL A 256 1.93 12.45 -0.62
C VAL A 256 1.28 11.05 -0.62
N PHE A 257 1.01 10.51 -1.81
CA PHE A 257 0.29 9.24 -1.99
C PHE A 257 1.12 8.33 -2.88
N LEU A 258 1.46 7.14 -2.41
CA LEU A 258 2.40 6.26 -3.09
C LEU A 258 1.72 4.96 -3.55
N LEU A 259 2.14 4.50 -4.72
CA LEU A 259 2.00 3.13 -5.20
C LEU A 259 3.41 2.55 -5.36
N ASN A 260 3.69 1.41 -4.74
CA ASN A 260 4.97 0.71 -4.80
C ASN A 260 6.18 1.62 -4.48
N GLY A 261 6.02 2.49 -3.48
CA GLY A 261 7.08 3.40 -3.01
C GLY A 261 7.35 4.60 -3.91
N ARG A 262 6.50 4.86 -4.92
CA ARG A 262 6.61 5.97 -5.87
C ARG A 262 5.27 6.69 -6.04
N ALA A 263 5.34 7.95 -6.40
CA ALA A 263 4.22 8.71 -6.94
C ALA A 263 4.46 9.03 -8.41
N PHE A 264 3.39 9.23 -9.16
CA PHE A 264 3.44 9.69 -10.54
C PHE A 264 4.29 10.98 -10.65
N PRO A 265 5.13 11.12 -11.68
CA PRO A 265 5.26 10.24 -12.85
C PRO A 265 6.26 9.09 -12.70
N PHE A 266 6.95 8.94 -11.55
CA PHE A 266 7.97 7.90 -11.38
C PHE A 266 7.38 6.49 -11.47
N THR A 267 6.14 6.30 -11.05
CA THR A 267 5.36 5.06 -11.23
C THR A 267 5.29 4.55 -12.68
N LEU A 268 5.43 5.43 -13.68
CA LEU A 268 5.39 5.04 -15.10
C LEU A 268 6.66 4.34 -15.59
N LEU A 269 7.77 4.52 -14.87
CA LEU A 269 9.10 3.97 -15.17
C LEU A 269 9.51 2.91 -14.15
N ASP A 270 9.38 3.21 -12.86
CA ASP A 270 9.91 2.38 -11.77
C ASP A 270 9.00 1.18 -11.44
N THR A 271 7.69 1.36 -11.60
CA THR A 271 6.65 0.41 -11.16
C THR A 271 5.42 0.39 -12.10
N PRO A 272 5.60 0.28 -13.42
CA PRO A 272 4.46 0.17 -14.34
C PRO A 272 3.81 -1.21 -14.28
N ILE A 273 2.62 -1.33 -14.86
CA ILE A 273 1.92 -2.60 -14.99
C ILE A 273 2.03 -3.07 -16.43
N ASN A 274 2.99 -3.95 -16.73
CA ASN A 274 3.11 -4.55 -18.07
C ASN A 274 2.21 -5.77 -18.20
N VAL A 275 1.58 -5.93 -19.37
CA VAL A 275 0.66 -7.04 -19.68
C VAL A 275 0.77 -7.49 -21.14
N THR A 276 0.37 -8.72 -21.43
CA THR A 276 0.35 -9.30 -22.78
C THR A 276 -1.08 -9.39 -23.33
N GLU A 277 -1.26 -9.38 -24.65
CA GLU A 277 -2.60 -9.32 -25.31
C GLU A 277 -3.51 -10.53 -24.99
N ASP A 278 -2.95 -11.69 -24.67
CA ASP A 278 -3.67 -12.95 -24.47
C ASP A 278 -3.42 -13.64 -23.10
N GLY A 279 -2.78 -12.94 -22.17
CA GLY A 279 -2.43 -13.47 -20.85
C GLY A 279 -3.05 -12.68 -19.70
N ASN A 280 -3.91 -13.31 -18.88
CA ASN A 280 -4.47 -12.69 -17.68
C ASN A 280 -3.36 -12.20 -16.73
N ALA A 281 -3.58 -11.07 -16.07
CA ALA A 281 -2.69 -10.56 -15.03
C ALA A 281 -3.31 -10.68 -13.64
N LEU A 282 -2.52 -11.11 -12.65
CA LEU A 282 -2.92 -11.13 -11.24
C LEU A 282 -2.42 -9.86 -10.54
N PHE A 283 -3.33 -9.06 -9.99
CA PHE A 283 -3.00 -7.92 -9.14
C PHE A 283 -3.22 -8.28 -7.67
N ARG A 284 -2.15 -8.31 -6.89
CA ARG A 284 -2.19 -8.45 -5.43
C ARG A 284 -2.17 -7.06 -4.81
N VAL A 285 -3.34 -6.54 -4.43
CA VAL A 285 -3.48 -5.19 -3.86
C VAL A 285 -3.31 -5.25 -2.35
N LEU A 286 -2.43 -4.41 -1.80
CA LEU A 286 -2.27 -4.18 -0.37
C LEU A 286 -2.49 -2.69 -0.06
N ASN A 287 -3.45 -2.40 0.82
CA ASN A 287 -3.55 -1.08 1.44
C ASN A 287 -2.75 -1.03 2.74
N ALA A 288 -1.50 -0.57 2.67
CA ALA A 288 -0.67 -0.29 3.84
C ALA A 288 -0.88 1.13 4.41
N GLY A 289 -1.74 1.94 3.76
CA GLY A 289 -2.15 3.26 4.23
C GLY A 289 -3.31 3.23 5.24
N GLU A 290 -3.82 4.41 5.56
CA GLU A 290 -4.94 4.60 6.50
C GLU A 290 -6.27 4.94 5.82
N ARG A 291 -6.22 5.49 4.59
CA ARG A 291 -7.43 5.85 3.83
C ARG A 291 -8.08 4.61 3.22
N MET A 292 -9.31 4.80 2.74
CA MET A 292 -9.89 3.90 1.76
C MET A 292 -9.38 4.28 0.35
N ILE A 293 -8.84 3.31 -0.37
CA ILE A 293 -8.48 3.45 -1.79
C ILE A 293 -9.72 3.09 -2.61
N ASN A 294 -10.01 3.83 -3.69
CA ASN A 294 -11.02 3.49 -4.68
C ASN A 294 -10.32 3.16 -6.00
N LEU A 295 -9.66 2.00 -6.03
CA LEU A 295 -8.82 1.56 -7.14
C LEU A 295 -9.65 1.41 -8.42
N HIS A 296 -9.40 2.26 -9.40
CA HIS A 296 -10.05 2.26 -10.70
C HIS A 296 -9.07 1.86 -11.83
N THR A 297 -9.47 0.91 -12.66
CA THR A 297 -8.76 0.49 -13.89
C THR A 297 -9.50 0.99 -15.13
N HIS A 298 -8.85 1.79 -15.97
CA HIS A 298 -9.43 2.23 -17.23
C HIS A 298 -9.46 1.08 -18.24
N GLY A 299 -10.49 1.04 -19.08
CA GLY A 299 -10.64 0.06 -20.16
C GLY A 299 -10.93 -1.38 -19.71
N HIS A 300 -10.84 -1.70 -18.43
CA HIS A 300 -10.91 -3.06 -17.90
C HIS A 300 -11.76 -3.14 -16.63
N HIS A 301 -12.38 -4.30 -16.41
CA HIS A 301 -13.16 -4.60 -15.22
C HIS A 301 -12.62 -5.87 -14.54
N PRO A 302 -11.55 -5.78 -13.73
CA PRO A 302 -10.96 -6.93 -13.05
C PRO A 302 -11.99 -7.73 -12.25
N VAL A 303 -11.76 -9.03 -12.09
CA VAL A 303 -12.57 -9.94 -11.27
C VAL A 303 -11.94 -10.11 -9.90
N LEU A 304 -12.71 -9.90 -8.82
CA LEU A 304 -12.27 -10.21 -7.47
C LEU A 304 -12.14 -11.73 -7.24
N LYS A 305 -10.91 -12.20 -7.00
CA LYS A 305 -10.59 -13.62 -6.74
C LYS A 305 -10.49 -13.92 -5.24
N ALA A 306 -9.82 -13.07 -4.47
CA ALA A 306 -9.68 -13.22 -3.02
C ALA A 306 -9.75 -11.88 -2.27
N ARG A 307 -10.08 -11.94 -0.99
CA ARG A 307 -10.01 -10.81 -0.05
C ARG A 307 -9.32 -11.25 1.23
N ASP A 308 -8.36 -10.44 1.68
CA ASP A 308 -7.60 -10.67 2.92
C ASP A 308 -6.98 -12.09 2.96
N GLY A 309 -6.48 -12.55 1.80
CA GLY A 309 -5.95 -13.89 1.54
C GLY A 309 -6.99 -14.98 1.28
N MET A 310 -8.27 -14.75 1.61
CA MET A 310 -9.32 -15.77 1.48
C MET A 310 -10.03 -15.69 0.13
N ALA A 311 -10.06 -16.81 -0.61
CA ALA A 311 -10.78 -16.91 -1.88
C ALA A 311 -12.27 -16.56 -1.71
N VAL A 312 -12.80 -15.75 -2.64
CA VAL A 312 -14.22 -15.39 -2.68
C VAL A 312 -14.99 -16.50 -3.40
N ALA A 313 -16.17 -16.86 -2.88
CA ALA A 313 -17.02 -17.90 -3.48
C ALA A 313 -17.43 -17.54 -4.92
N SER A 314 -17.50 -18.55 -5.78
CA SER A 314 -17.55 -18.42 -7.25
C SER A 314 -18.93 -18.06 -7.83
N ASP A 315 -19.66 -17.11 -7.26
CA ASP A 315 -21.02 -16.73 -7.69
C ASP A 315 -21.29 -15.22 -7.63
N PRO A 316 -21.80 -14.64 -8.72
CA PRO A 316 -21.02 -14.51 -9.95
C PRO A 316 -19.83 -13.58 -9.70
N GLU A 317 -18.74 -13.81 -10.45
CA GLU A 317 -17.56 -12.94 -10.53
C GLU A 317 -17.92 -11.47 -10.33
N ILE A 318 -17.51 -10.89 -9.18
CA ILE A 318 -17.76 -9.48 -8.88
C ILE A 318 -16.80 -8.67 -9.74
N SER A 319 -17.05 -8.59 -11.05
CA SER A 319 -16.32 -7.76 -11.99
C SER A 319 -16.73 -6.30 -11.83
N ARG A 320 -15.75 -5.41 -11.69
CA ARG A 320 -15.95 -3.97 -11.50
C ARG A 320 -14.81 -3.20 -12.11
N ASP A 321 -15.11 -1.98 -12.56
CA ASP A 321 -14.10 -0.98 -12.92
C ASP A 321 -13.39 -0.40 -11.67
N THR A 322 -14.03 -0.46 -10.50
CA THR A 322 -13.62 0.24 -9.28
C THR A 322 -13.80 -0.61 -8.02
N TYR A 323 -12.76 -0.67 -7.19
CA TYR A 323 -12.73 -1.41 -5.93
C TYR A 323 -12.37 -0.52 -4.73
N SER A 324 -13.23 -0.52 -3.72
CA SER A 324 -12.91 0.07 -2.42
C SER A 324 -12.06 -0.89 -1.59
N VAL A 325 -10.87 -0.45 -1.18
CA VAL A 325 -9.93 -1.20 -0.33
C VAL A 325 -9.73 -0.43 0.98
N GLY A 326 -10.20 -0.98 2.10
CA GLY A 326 -9.98 -0.38 3.42
C GLY A 326 -8.53 -0.51 3.90
N ALA A 327 -8.13 0.26 4.91
CA ALA A 327 -6.82 0.15 5.54
C ALA A 327 -6.54 -1.29 6.00
N ALA A 328 -5.30 -1.76 5.84
CA ALA A 328 -4.83 -3.13 6.08
C ALA A 328 -5.52 -4.25 5.26
N GLN A 329 -6.46 -3.93 4.35
CA GLN A 329 -7.08 -4.94 3.50
C GLN A 329 -6.21 -5.33 2.31
N ARG A 330 -6.40 -6.57 1.84
CA ARG A 330 -5.84 -7.06 0.59
C ARG A 330 -6.94 -7.54 -0.36
N LEU A 331 -6.76 -7.31 -1.66
CA LEU A 331 -7.61 -7.88 -2.71
C LEU A 331 -6.72 -8.53 -3.77
N ASP A 332 -7.08 -9.75 -4.19
CA ASP A 332 -6.50 -10.36 -5.38
C ASP A 332 -7.48 -10.18 -6.54
N LEU A 333 -7.05 -9.48 -7.59
CA LEU A 333 -7.86 -9.14 -8.76
C LEU A 333 -7.28 -9.77 -10.03
N GLU A 334 -8.11 -10.45 -10.81
CA GLU A 334 -7.77 -10.96 -12.15
C GLU A 334 -8.12 -9.90 -13.20
N LEU A 335 -7.10 -9.36 -13.87
CA LEU A 335 -7.28 -8.52 -15.06
C LEU A 335 -7.28 -9.42 -16.31
N ARG A 336 -8.39 -9.42 -17.05
CA ARG A 336 -8.47 -10.02 -18.38
C ARG A 336 -7.90 -9.05 -19.41
N THR A 337 -6.98 -9.52 -20.24
CA THR A 337 -6.27 -8.68 -21.20
C THR A 337 -6.80 -8.84 -22.63
N THR A 338 -7.19 -10.06 -23.03
CA THR A 338 -7.86 -10.30 -24.31
C THR A 338 -9.09 -9.40 -24.46
N ALA A 339 -9.21 -8.72 -25.60
CA ALA A 339 -10.31 -7.80 -25.88
C ALA A 339 -11.68 -8.51 -25.91
N ASP A 340 -12.67 -7.96 -25.22
CA ASP A 340 -14.04 -8.46 -25.20
C ASP A 340 -15.06 -7.30 -25.12
N PRO A 341 -16.31 -7.48 -25.59
CA PRO A 341 -17.28 -6.38 -25.71
C PRO A 341 -17.90 -5.92 -24.37
N ILE A 342 -17.49 -6.48 -23.23
CA ILE A 342 -18.07 -6.21 -21.90
C ILE A 342 -16.99 -5.80 -20.88
N TYR A 343 -15.91 -6.57 -20.74
CA TYR A 343 -15.01 -6.44 -19.58
C TYR A 343 -13.61 -5.90 -19.90
N SER A 344 -13.03 -6.16 -21.08
CA SER A 344 -11.68 -5.70 -21.48
C SER A 344 -11.67 -4.99 -22.84
N SER A 345 -11.07 -3.80 -22.88
CA SER A 345 -10.89 -3.03 -24.11
C SER A 345 -9.70 -3.49 -24.98
N GLY A 346 -8.86 -4.40 -24.47
CA GLY A 346 -7.69 -4.93 -25.19
C GLY A 346 -6.48 -3.98 -25.24
N PRO A 347 -5.55 -4.22 -26.18
CA PRO A 347 -4.25 -3.56 -26.20
C PRO A 347 -4.27 -2.03 -26.25
N GLY A 348 -3.38 -1.43 -25.45
CA GLY A 348 -3.24 0.02 -25.35
C GLY A 348 -2.39 0.46 -24.16
N VAL A 349 -2.45 1.78 -23.89
CA VAL A 349 -2.04 2.38 -22.63
C VAL A 349 -3.29 2.79 -21.87
N TRP A 350 -3.49 2.23 -20.69
CA TRP A 350 -4.69 2.44 -19.88
C TRP A 350 -4.31 2.94 -18.49
N LEU A 351 -4.98 3.99 -18.00
CA LEU A 351 -4.70 4.56 -16.70
C LEU A 351 -5.21 3.64 -15.57
N MET A 352 -4.47 3.55 -14.47
CA MET A 352 -4.92 2.95 -13.22
C MET A 352 -4.62 3.91 -12.07
N HIS A 353 -5.61 4.21 -11.24
CA HIS A 353 -5.46 5.19 -10.16
C HIS A 353 -6.51 5.02 -9.06
N ASP A 354 -6.29 5.63 -7.90
CA ASP A 354 -7.35 5.87 -6.92
C ASP A 354 -8.33 6.95 -7.44
N HIS A 355 -9.63 6.68 -7.36
CA HIS A 355 -10.66 7.65 -7.75
C HIS A 355 -10.96 8.71 -6.65
N THR A 356 -10.16 8.79 -5.59
CA THR A 356 -10.28 9.81 -4.54
C THR A 356 -9.55 11.12 -4.92
N GLU A 357 -10.02 11.82 -5.96
CA GLU A 357 -9.55 13.09 -6.62
C GLU A 357 -8.37 13.91 -6.04
N ARG A 358 -8.20 14.02 -4.70
CA ARG A 358 -7.03 14.64 -4.08
C ARG A 358 -5.76 13.77 -4.15
N THR A 359 -5.91 12.45 -4.19
CA THR A 359 -4.80 11.48 -4.12
C THR A 359 -4.02 11.41 -5.42
N VAL A 360 -4.68 11.71 -6.55
CA VAL A 360 -4.10 11.86 -7.88
C VAL A 360 -3.35 13.19 -8.07
N SER A 361 -2.60 13.65 -7.06
CA SER A 361 -1.82 14.89 -7.07
C SER A 361 -0.54 14.80 -6.24
N ASN A 362 0.49 15.55 -6.63
CA ASN A 362 1.67 15.81 -5.80
C ASN A 362 1.60 17.25 -5.32
N ARG A 363 1.71 17.48 -4.01
CA ARG A 363 1.64 18.85 -3.42
C ARG A 363 0.37 19.62 -3.83
N GLY A 364 -0.73 18.91 -4.12
CA GLY A 364 -1.98 19.49 -4.60
C GLY A 364 -2.01 19.85 -6.10
N ILE A 365 -0.99 19.48 -6.88
CA ILE A 365 -0.92 19.68 -8.34
C ILE A 365 -1.12 18.33 -9.05
N ASN A 366 -2.14 18.24 -9.89
CA ASN A 366 -2.47 17.07 -10.72
C ASN A 366 -1.77 17.16 -12.09
N PRO A 367 -1.39 16.03 -12.71
CA PRO A 367 -1.41 14.65 -12.19
C PRO A 367 -0.24 14.37 -11.23
N GLY A 368 -0.45 13.47 -10.27
CA GLY A 368 0.53 13.04 -9.28
C GLY A 368 0.00 11.87 -8.46
N GLY A 369 0.70 11.49 -7.39
CA GLY A 369 0.26 10.47 -6.44
C GLY A 369 0.20 9.05 -7.00
N ASP A 370 -0.76 8.25 -6.53
CA ASP A 370 -0.87 6.80 -6.77
C ASP A 370 -1.45 6.39 -8.14
N ILE A 371 -1.20 7.20 -9.16
CA ILE A 371 -1.49 6.91 -10.58
C ILE A 371 -0.39 6.03 -11.17
N THR A 372 -0.73 5.03 -11.97
CA THR A 372 0.16 4.34 -12.91
C THR A 372 -0.58 4.01 -14.21
N THR A 373 0.03 3.21 -15.09
CA THR A 373 -0.56 2.73 -16.34
C THR A 373 -0.41 1.23 -16.50
N ILE A 374 -1.49 0.58 -16.95
CA ILE A 374 -1.48 -0.73 -17.60
C ILE A 374 -1.01 -0.51 -19.03
N VAL A 375 0.09 -1.17 -19.41
CA VAL A 375 0.76 -0.99 -20.70
C VAL A 375 0.92 -2.36 -21.35
N TYR A 376 0.35 -2.52 -22.54
CA TYR A 376 0.50 -3.74 -23.32
C TYR A 376 1.86 -3.78 -24.04
N ASP A 377 2.34 -4.98 -24.34
CA ASP A 377 3.51 -5.18 -25.20
C ASP A 377 3.41 -4.36 -26.50
N GLY A 378 4.49 -3.67 -26.85
CA GLY A 378 4.54 -2.77 -28.01
C GLY A 378 3.97 -1.36 -27.80
N TYR A 379 3.38 -1.06 -26.63
CA TYR A 379 2.85 0.28 -26.29
C TYR A 379 3.80 1.10 -25.39
N ARG A 380 5.12 0.90 -25.54
CA ARG A 380 6.16 1.73 -24.93
C ARG A 380 7.02 2.40 -25.99
N ASP A 381 7.39 3.65 -25.73
CA ASP A 381 8.43 4.33 -26.49
C ASP A 381 9.81 3.76 -26.10
N GLU A 382 10.46 3.06 -27.03
CA GLU A 382 11.75 2.38 -26.79
C GLU A 382 12.88 3.33 -26.36
N ALA A 383 12.80 4.62 -26.70
CA ALA A 383 13.85 5.59 -26.44
C ALA A 383 13.78 6.21 -25.03
N THR A 384 12.58 6.25 -24.44
CA THR A 384 12.32 6.87 -23.13
C THR A 384 11.83 5.88 -22.07
N GLY A 385 11.39 4.68 -22.48
CA GLY A 385 10.77 3.68 -21.60
C GLY A 385 9.34 4.03 -21.16
N LEU A 386 8.84 5.22 -21.49
CA LEU A 386 7.52 5.70 -21.13
C LEU A 386 6.42 5.02 -21.96
N PRO A 387 5.16 5.00 -21.49
CA PRO A 387 4.03 4.56 -22.29
C PRO A 387 3.89 5.42 -23.56
N ASP A 388 3.70 4.78 -24.72
CA ASP A 388 3.48 5.49 -25.99
C ASP A 388 2.05 6.07 -26.01
N VAL A 389 1.96 7.40 -25.89
CA VAL A 389 0.70 8.13 -25.81
C VAL A 389 0.72 9.40 -26.67
N PRO A 390 -0.42 9.89 -27.19
CA PRO A 390 -0.46 11.02 -28.12
C PRO A 390 0.04 12.38 -27.58
N GLY A 391 0.39 12.48 -26.29
CA GLY A 391 0.85 13.71 -25.63
C GLY A 391 2.17 13.50 -24.90
N SER A 392 2.96 14.57 -24.71
CA SER A 392 4.24 14.42 -24.01
C SER A 392 4.07 14.38 -22.49
N LEU A 393 4.51 13.27 -21.89
CA LEU A 393 4.57 13.05 -20.44
C LEU A 393 5.80 13.71 -19.79
N SER A 394 6.83 14.05 -20.57
CA SER A 394 8.12 14.56 -20.10
C SER A 394 8.02 15.77 -19.14
N LYS A 395 7.05 16.67 -19.37
CA LYS A 395 6.84 17.86 -18.54
C LYS A 395 6.54 17.57 -17.06
N PHE A 396 6.03 16.37 -16.76
CA PHE A 396 5.71 15.98 -15.39
C PHE A 396 6.96 15.59 -14.59
N PHE A 397 8.06 15.24 -15.25
CA PHE A 397 9.33 14.90 -14.59
C PHE A 397 10.13 16.14 -14.16
N ASP A 398 9.73 17.35 -14.56
CA ASP A 398 10.34 18.59 -14.12
C ASP A 398 9.76 19.04 -12.75
N PRO A 399 10.57 19.14 -11.67
CA PRO A 399 10.12 19.64 -10.38
C PRO A 399 9.51 21.06 -10.45
N ALA A 400 9.78 21.86 -11.49
CA ALA A 400 9.14 23.15 -11.73
C ALA A 400 7.62 23.03 -11.94
N TYR A 401 7.15 21.91 -12.50
CA TYR A 401 5.72 21.63 -12.63
C TYR A 401 5.04 21.56 -11.26
N TYR A 402 5.61 20.79 -10.32
CA TYR A 402 5.07 20.61 -8.96
C TYR A 402 5.39 21.74 -7.98
N ARG A 403 6.15 22.76 -8.40
CA ARG A 403 6.23 24.07 -7.71
C ARG A 403 5.18 25.07 -8.21
N GLY A 404 4.48 24.78 -9.31
CA GLY A 404 3.57 25.71 -9.96
C GLY A 404 4.25 26.75 -10.85
N ASP A 405 5.55 26.57 -11.17
CA ASP A 405 6.31 27.47 -12.05
C ASP A 405 5.85 27.35 -13.52
N VAL A 406 5.25 26.20 -13.89
CA VAL A 406 4.82 25.84 -15.25
C VAL A 406 3.29 25.76 -15.33
N PRO A 407 2.62 26.42 -16.29
CA PRO A 407 1.17 26.34 -16.42
C PRO A 407 0.70 24.97 -16.91
N VAL A 408 -0.34 24.42 -16.27
CA VAL A 408 -0.97 23.14 -16.63
C VAL A 408 -1.41 23.11 -18.10
N PHE A 409 -2.10 24.16 -18.54
CA PHE A 409 -2.57 24.36 -19.90
C PHE A 409 -1.66 25.37 -20.63
N PRO A 410 -0.94 24.97 -21.70
CA PRO A 410 -0.13 25.90 -22.45
C PRO A 410 -0.99 26.95 -23.17
N PRO A 411 -0.47 28.15 -23.46
CA PRO A 411 -1.25 29.29 -23.99
C PRO A 411 -1.86 29.09 -25.38
N ARG A 412 -1.71 27.92 -26.01
CA ARG A 412 -2.49 27.54 -27.21
C ARG A 412 -3.95 27.18 -26.88
N TYR A 413 -4.28 26.90 -25.62
CA TYR A 413 -5.65 26.66 -25.16
C TYR A 413 -6.37 27.91 -24.66
N SER A 414 -5.69 29.05 -24.51
CA SER A 414 -6.37 30.31 -24.22
C SER A 414 -7.03 30.86 -25.48
N VAL A 415 -8.30 30.54 -25.68
CA VAL A 415 -9.22 31.50 -26.29
C VAL A 415 -9.06 32.80 -25.48
N PRO A 416 -8.89 33.98 -26.11
CA PRO A 416 -8.68 35.21 -25.36
C PRO A 416 -9.83 35.41 -24.38
N LEU A 417 -9.54 35.42 -23.08
CA LEU A 417 -10.51 35.84 -22.08
C LEU A 417 -11.01 37.22 -22.50
N PRO A 418 -12.33 37.45 -22.61
CA PRO A 418 -12.83 38.81 -22.81
C PRO A 418 -12.27 39.66 -21.66
N LYS A 419 -11.63 40.77 -22.00
CA LYS A 419 -10.96 41.64 -21.02
C LYS A 419 -11.91 41.89 -19.85
N PRO A 420 -11.44 41.79 -18.59
CA PRO A 420 -12.31 42.07 -17.45
C PRO A 420 -12.91 43.46 -17.63
N ILE A 421 -14.25 43.52 -17.65
CA ILE A 421 -14.96 44.78 -17.61
C ILE A 421 -14.71 45.34 -16.21
N LEU A 422 -13.76 46.26 -16.09
CA LEU A 422 -13.63 47.13 -14.95
C LEU A 422 -14.97 47.86 -14.78
N MET A 423 -15.74 47.44 -13.79
CA MET A 423 -16.91 48.17 -13.29
C MET A 423 -16.44 49.36 -12.46
N ASP A 424 -15.69 50.25 -13.10
CA ASP A 424 -15.32 51.55 -12.52
C ASP A 424 -16.56 52.45 -12.52
N GLY A 425 -17.01 52.85 -11.33
CA GLY A 425 -17.98 53.93 -11.17
C GLY A 425 -19.43 53.54 -10.88
N LEU A 426 -19.67 52.78 -9.81
CA LEU A 426 -20.92 52.90 -9.05
C LEU A 426 -20.69 53.70 -7.76
N THR A 427 -20.48 55.01 -7.93
CA THR A 427 -20.64 55.97 -6.83
C THR A 427 -22.10 56.01 -6.41
N ALA A 428 -22.36 55.88 -5.10
CA ALA A 428 -23.71 55.95 -4.57
C ALA A 428 -24.26 57.38 -4.72
N SER A 429 -25.15 57.59 -5.71
CA SER A 429 -25.90 58.84 -5.86
C SER A 429 -27.35 58.64 -5.40
N THR A 430 -27.73 59.32 -4.32
CA THR A 430 -29.11 59.42 -3.86
C THR A 430 -29.91 60.31 -4.83
N GLY A 431 -30.68 59.70 -5.72
CA GLY A 431 -31.55 60.41 -6.67
C GLY A 431 -32.92 59.76 -6.76
N ALA A 432 -33.95 60.43 -6.24
CA ALA A 432 -35.32 59.94 -6.34
C ALA A 432 -35.85 60.07 -7.77
N CYS A 433 -36.53 59.03 -8.27
CA CYS A 433 -37.31 59.12 -9.50
C CYS A 433 -38.72 58.57 -9.28
N SER A 434 -39.73 59.36 -9.65
CA SER A 434 -41.15 59.12 -9.39
C SER A 434 -41.77 58.12 -10.36
N MET A 435 -42.50 57.13 -9.83
CA MET A 435 -43.36 56.25 -10.62
C MET A 435 -44.71 56.92 -10.92
N PRO A 436 -45.18 56.97 -12.18
CA PRO A 436 -46.55 57.37 -12.48
C PRO A 436 -47.52 56.22 -12.22
N GLY A 437 -48.48 56.43 -11.31
CA GLY A 437 -49.74 55.65 -11.30
C GLY A 437 -50.72 56.19 -12.37
N VAL A 438 -51.95 55.72 -12.53
CA VAL A 438 -52.84 54.81 -11.77
C VAL A 438 -53.83 54.25 -12.84
N ARG A 439 -54.38 53.03 -12.84
CA ARG A 439 -55.50 52.54 -11.98
C ARG A 439 -55.99 51.16 -12.50
N GLY A 440 -56.35 50.20 -11.64
CA GLY A 440 -56.87 48.90 -12.12
C GLY A 440 -57.17 47.81 -11.06
N ALA A 441 -58.21 47.99 -10.25
CA ALA A 441 -58.95 46.97 -9.46
C ALA A 441 -58.19 45.95 -8.57
N MET A 442 -58.33 46.12 -7.24
CA MET A 442 -58.04 45.08 -6.24
C MET A 442 -59.16 44.04 -6.14
N LYS A 443 -58.81 42.75 -5.95
CA LYS A 443 -59.46 41.87 -4.96
C LYS A 443 -58.43 40.97 -4.28
N SER A 444 -58.54 40.85 -2.96
CA SER A 444 -57.61 40.12 -2.09
C SER A 444 -57.99 38.64 -1.94
N ASN A 445 -57.00 37.77 -1.77
CA ASN A 445 -57.16 36.59 -0.93
C ASN A 445 -55.87 36.27 -0.18
N LYS A 446 -55.97 36.04 1.14
CA LYS A 446 -54.86 35.56 1.99
C LYS A 446 -55.08 34.08 2.26
N PHE A 447 -54.01 33.28 2.18
CA PHE A 447 -53.93 32.03 2.93
C PHE A 447 -52.64 32.01 3.75
N ARG A 448 -52.72 31.37 4.92
CA ARG A 448 -51.76 31.48 6.03
C ARG A 448 -51.34 30.05 6.38
N ILE A 449 -50.04 29.76 6.40
CA ILE A 449 -49.53 28.46 6.84
C ILE A 449 -49.14 28.55 8.31
N SER A 450 -49.50 27.54 9.10
CA SER A 450 -49.34 27.49 10.56
C SER A 450 -48.41 26.36 10.99
N TRP A 451 -47.49 26.64 11.91
CA TRP A 451 -46.70 25.65 12.66
C TRP A 451 -47.21 25.59 14.11
N PRO A 452 -47.33 24.39 14.72
CA PRO A 452 -47.60 24.25 16.15
C PRO A 452 -46.37 23.80 16.97
N ARG A 453 -46.14 24.47 18.10
CA ARG A 453 -45.35 23.97 19.25
C ARG A 453 -46.00 24.44 20.57
N THR A 454 -45.59 23.79 21.66
CA THR A 454 -45.84 24.11 23.10
C THR A 454 -47.22 23.65 23.65
N VAL A 455 -47.40 23.18 24.91
CA VAL A 455 -46.45 22.89 26.02
C VAL A 455 -47.07 21.94 27.10
N SER A 456 -46.23 21.57 28.09
CA SER A 456 -46.50 21.14 29.49
C SER A 456 -46.77 19.67 29.90
N SER A 457 -46.07 19.29 30.98
CA SER A 457 -46.27 18.12 31.85
C SER A 457 -47.12 18.49 33.09
N PRO A 458 -47.65 17.51 33.88
CA PRO A 458 -46.91 17.11 35.09
C PRO A 458 -47.14 15.68 35.67
N LYS A 459 -46.19 15.25 36.52
CA LYS A 459 -46.28 14.33 37.69
C LYS A 459 -46.72 12.86 37.54
N ALA A 460 -45.71 11.98 37.66
CA ALA A 460 -45.58 10.84 38.59
C ALA A 460 -46.82 10.02 39.06
N ALA A 461 -46.78 8.71 38.77
CA ALA A 461 -47.35 7.66 39.61
C ALA A 461 -46.45 6.41 39.59
N ARG A 462 -46.30 5.74 40.75
CA ARG A 462 -45.35 4.65 41.00
C ARG A 462 -46.12 3.33 41.10
N ALA A 463 -45.82 2.33 40.26
CA ALA A 463 -46.40 0.98 40.37
C ALA A 463 -45.29 -0.07 40.48
N ARG A 464 -45.36 -0.90 41.52
CA ARG A 464 -44.39 -1.97 41.81
C ARG A 464 -44.74 -3.22 41.00
N ARG A 465 -43.73 -3.99 40.57
CA ARG A 465 -43.87 -5.43 40.34
C ARG A 465 -43.07 -6.18 41.40
N THR A 466 -43.73 -7.09 42.10
CA THR A 466 -43.14 -8.05 43.05
C THR A 466 -42.82 -9.36 42.34
N PRO A 467 -41.78 -10.10 42.77
CA PRO A 467 -41.51 -11.46 42.29
C PRO A 467 -42.35 -12.49 43.06
N PRO A 468 -42.51 -13.72 42.55
CA PRO A 468 -42.94 -14.87 43.35
C PRO A 468 -41.76 -15.47 44.14
N GLY A 469 -41.94 -15.75 45.43
CA GLY A 469 -41.12 -16.70 46.18
C GLY A 469 -41.38 -18.13 45.69
N VAL A 470 -40.39 -19.02 45.60
CA VAL A 470 -39.66 -19.68 46.71
C VAL A 470 -40.59 -20.53 47.59
N SER A 471 -40.35 -21.84 47.52
CA SER A 471 -40.49 -22.82 48.61
C SER A 471 -39.09 -23.31 48.96
#